data_AF-S3CM40-F1
#
_entry.id   AF-S3CM40-F1
#
_cell.length_a   1.000
_cell.length_b   1.000
_cell.length_c   1.000
_cell.angle_alpha   90.00
_cell.angle_beta   90.00
_cell.angle_gamma   90.00
#
_symmetry.space_group_name_H-M   'P 1'
#
loop_
_entity.id
_entity.type
_entity.pdbx_description
1 polymer ?
#
loop_
_entity_poly.entity_id
_entity_poly.type
_entity_poly.pdbx_seq_one_letter_code
_entity_poly.pdbx_strand_id
1 'polypeptide(L)'
;MDYYKGNLASSDFAGVDHKMPFSFPYRQHAYSPFWQAPNSQANFCEEDYIITPYIAEFMNTLTNLIYLFYAYHGIKNNANRKDAILRNLPYLGIACVGIGSGVFHSTLKNYTQWGDDLSMLVATATVIHRVFTYDKSLNYTVIHGLTLFSAMTAFSIWHCVTDELFMHSVVFGVMIVIVRQKTRSVIKVRVTDPAVLKDVRLLAVFGAIFFASGFAIWNVDIMMCNTLTAWKRTIGLPWSFVLELHGWWHILTGLGAYIFIALVEYLTSEEAGQPLGSRFAWPVGYLISSSGKSSSSKINHKHAGINTNKAFEKVKGSSSVKHASGSNNVAGLFGVKDLKTA
;
A
#
# COMPACT_ATOMS: atom_id res chain seq x y z
N MET A 1 -1.33 -31.69 -11.99
CA MET A 1 -1.07 -30.88 -13.21
C MET A 1 0.39 -30.52 -13.10
N ASP A 2 1.25 -31.39 -13.63
CA ASP A 2 2.69 -31.30 -13.46
C ASP A 2 3.23 -30.42 -14.60
N TYR A 3 3.23 -29.11 -14.38
CA TYR A 3 3.93 -28.19 -15.26
C TYR A 3 5.38 -28.08 -14.76
N TYR A 4 6.34 -28.15 -15.68
CA TYR A 4 7.78 -27.87 -15.51
C TYR A 4 8.72 -29.03 -15.14
N LYS A 5 8.97 -29.90 -16.13
CA LYS A 5 10.33 -30.38 -16.41
C LYS A 5 10.86 -29.67 -17.65
N GLY A 6 11.45 -28.49 -17.47
CA GLY A 6 12.15 -27.79 -18.53
C GLY A 6 13.46 -28.52 -18.86
N ASN A 7 13.50 -29.18 -20.00
CA ASN A 7 14.73 -29.73 -20.56
C ASN A 7 15.75 -28.60 -20.75
N LEU A 8 16.90 -28.72 -20.09
CA LEU A 8 18.11 -27.94 -20.36
C LEU A 8 18.62 -28.31 -21.76
N ALA A 9 18.06 -27.69 -22.79
CA ALA A 9 18.66 -27.71 -24.12
C ALA A 9 19.85 -26.76 -24.11
N SER A 10 21.05 -27.33 -24.04
CA SER A 10 22.32 -26.66 -24.33
C SER A 10 22.27 -26.10 -25.76
N SER A 11 21.96 -24.82 -25.87
CA SER A 11 22.20 -24.06 -27.10
C SER A 11 23.42 -23.20 -26.84
N ASP A 12 24.52 -23.54 -27.52
CA ASP A 12 25.76 -22.77 -27.57
C ASP A 12 25.47 -21.40 -28.19
N PHE A 13 25.14 -20.40 -27.35
CA PHE A 13 25.07 -19.00 -27.75
C PHE A 13 26.47 -18.36 -27.64
N ALA A 14 27.38 -18.82 -28.49
CA ALA A 14 28.63 -18.11 -28.75
C ALA A 14 28.35 -17.01 -29.80
N GLY A 15 28.40 -15.73 -29.38
CA GLY A 15 28.55 -14.60 -30.29
C GLY A 15 27.30 -13.75 -30.57
N VAL A 16 26.53 -13.38 -29.54
CA VAL A 16 25.58 -12.26 -29.68
C VAL A 16 26.31 -10.96 -29.37
N ASP A 17 26.62 -10.17 -30.40
CA ASP A 17 27.07 -8.78 -30.23
C ASP A 17 25.99 -8.02 -29.46
N HIS A 18 26.27 -7.69 -28.18
CA HIS A 18 25.36 -6.91 -27.36
C HIS A 18 25.27 -5.48 -27.89
N LYS A 19 24.26 -5.21 -28.72
CA LYS A 19 24.05 -3.92 -29.40
C LYS A 19 23.63 -2.77 -28.48
N MET A 20 23.42 -3.03 -27.19
CA MET A 20 22.99 -2.03 -26.21
C MET A 20 24.19 -1.52 -25.40
N PRO A 21 24.37 -0.20 -25.24
CA PRO A 21 25.45 0.35 -24.44
C PRO A 21 25.33 -0.11 -22.98
N PHE A 22 26.46 -0.47 -22.37
CA PHE A 22 26.53 -0.98 -20.98
C PHE A 22 25.73 -2.26 -20.72
N SER A 23 25.59 -3.13 -21.72
CA SER A 23 25.01 -4.46 -21.55
C SER A 23 26.08 -5.53 -21.33
N PHE A 24 25.82 -6.44 -20.40
CA PHE A 24 26.64 -7.60 -20.08
C PHE A 24 25.86 -8.90 -20.28
N PRO A 25 26.48 -9.96 -20.84
CA PRO A 25 25.81 -11.25 -20.97
C PRO A 25 25.45 -11.82 -19.60
N TYR A 26 24.34 -12.56 -19.56
CA TYR A 26 24.08 -13.47 -18.45
C TYR A 26 25.14 -14.57 -18.39
N ARG A 27 25.28 -15.16 -17.20
CA ARG A 27 26.05 -16.39 -17.04
C ARG A 27 25.42 -17.51 -17.88
N GLN A 28 26.23 -18.38 -18.47
CA GLN A 28 25.70 -19.48 -19.27
C GLN A 28 24.90 -20.47 -18.42
N HIS A 29 25.36 -20.73 -17.20
CA HIS A 29 24.74 -21.65 -16.25
C HIS A 29 24.56 -20.98 -14.89
N ALA A 30 23.46 -21.30 -14.21
CA ALA A 30 23.20 -20.85 -12.84
C ALA A 30 24.33 -21.27 -11.87
N TYR A 31 24.45 -20.54 -10.77
CA TYR A 31 25.30 -20.95 -9.66
C TYR A 31 24.71 -22.17 -8.95
N SER A 32 25.56 -22.91 -8.22
CA SER A 32 25.04 -23.92 -7.28
C SER A 32 24.24 -23.20 -6.18
N PRO A 33 22.96 -23.58 -5.96
CA PRO A 33 22.11 -22.91 -4.98
C PRO A 33 22.69 -23.02 -3.56
N PHE A 34 22.88 -21.89 -2.87
CA PHE A 34 23.28 -21.87 -1.46
C PHE A 34 22.24 -22.54 -0.57
N TRP A 35 20.95 -22.29 -0.85
CA TRP A 35 19.82 -22.84 -0.11
C TRP A 35 19.44 -24.26 -0.53
N GLN A 36 20.27 -24.96 -1.32
CA GLN A 36 19.92 -26.23 -1.98
C GLN A 36 18.84 -26.06 -3.06
N ALA A 37 18.56 -27.14 -3.79
CA ALA A 37 17.61 -27.12 -4.92
C ALA A 37 16.21 -26.58 -4.52
N PRO A 38 15.58 -25.73 -5.35
CA PRO A 38 14.19 -25.29 -5.15
C PRO A 38 13.23 -26.46 -4.93
N ASN A 39 12.27 -26.29 -4.02
CA ASN A 39 11.24 -27.29 -3.72
C ASN A 39 9.85 -26.68 -3.46
N SER A 40 9.68 -25.41 -3.82
CA SER A 40 8.41 -24.69 -3.81
C SER A 40 7.51 -25.15 -4.96
N GLN A 41 6.21 -24.92 -4.80
CA GLN A 41 5.21 -25.14 -5.85
C GLN A 41 5.28 -24.05 -6.92
N ALA A 42 5.55 -22.81 -6.51
CA ALA A 42 5.70 -21.66 -7.40
C ALA A 42 7.18 -21.42 -7.75
N ASN A 43 7.44 -21.16 -9.03
CA ASN A 43 8.70 -20.69 -9.58
C ASN A 43 8.36 -19.77 -10.76
N PHE A 44 8.96 -18.58 -10.83
CA PHE A 44 8.61 -17.55 -11.81
C PHE A 44 9.63 -17.50 -12.95
N CYS A 45 9.48 -16.52 -13.84
CA CYS A 45 10.27 -16.49 -15.07
C CYS A 45 11.66 -15.89 -14.91
N GLU A 46 11.99 -15.34 -13.74
CA GLU A 46 13.35 -14.95 -13.43
C GLU A 46 14.23 -16.20 -13.29
N GLU A 47 15.42 -16.20 -13.90
CA GLU A 47 16.26 -17.40 -13.90
C GLU A 47 16.93 -17.61 -12.52
N ASP A 48 16.61 -18.73 -11.89
CA ASP A 48 17.11 -19.14 -10.58
C ASP A 48 18.63 -19.09 -10.46
N TYR A 49 19.12 -18.37 -9.44
CA TYR A 49 20.52 -18.29 -9.05
C TYR A 49 21.45 -17.92 -10.21
N ILE A 50 20.98 -17.18 -11.22
CA ILE A 50 21.78 -16.82 -12.40
C ILE A 50 22.76 -15.68 -12.12
N ILE A 51 22.41 -14.78 -11.20
CA ILE A 51 23.20 -13.60 -10.82
C ILE A 51 24.09 -13.89 -9.60
N THR A 52 23.60 -14.66 -8.62
CA THR A 52 24.29 -14.94 -7.36
C THR A 52 23.84 -16.29 -6.78
N PRO A 53 24.71 -17.04 -6.05
CA PRO A 53 24.31 -18.28 -5.40
C PRO A 53 23.37 -18.09 -4.20
N TYR A 54 23.21 -16.88 -3.68
CA TYR A 54 22.49 -16.61 -2.42
C TYR A 54 21.02 -16.20 -2.60
N ILE A 55 20.68 -15.66 -3.76
CA ILE A 55 19.34 -15.14 -4.09
C ILE A 55 18.90 -15.84 -5.37
N ALA A 56 17.82 -16.61 -5.31
CA ALA A 56 17.32 -17.37 -6.46
C ALA A 56 16.81 -16.43 -7.56
N GLU A 57 15.81 -15.60 -7.25
CA GLU A 57 15.24 -14.64 -8.18
C GLU A 57 15.61 -13.22 -7.70
N PHE A 58 16.63 -12.63 -8.31
CA PHE A 58 17.28 -11.41 -7.84
C PHE A 58 16.36 -10.19 -7.86
N MET A 59 15.73 -9.90 -9.01
CA MET A 59 14.83 -8.78 -9.16
C MET A 59 13.52 -9.00 -8.41
N ASN A 60 12.95 -10.20 -8.45
CA ASN A 60 11.75 -10.55 -7.67
C ASN A 60 12.01 -10.39 -6.16
N THR A 61 13.21 -10.68 -5.69
CA THR A 61 13.61 -10.41 -4.29
C THR A 61 13.74 -8.91 -4.01
N LEU A 62 14.46 -8.15 -4.83
CA LEU A 62 14.74 -6.74 -4.52
C LEU A 62 13.50 -5.83 -4.65
N THR A 63 12.61 -6.13 -5.58
CA THR A 63 11.40 -5.32 -5.78
C THR A 63 10.48 -5.35 -4.56
N ASN A 64 10.58 -6.36 -3.69
CA ASN A 64 9.85 -6.44 -2.43
C ASN A 64 10.17 -5.34 -1.41
N LEU A 65 11.31 -4.63 -1.57
CA LEU A 65 11.63 -3.46 -0.76
C LEU A 65 10.57 -2.35 -0.87
N ILE A 66 9.77 -2.34 -1.95
CA ILE A 66 8.68 -1.38 -2.13
C ILE A 66 7.61 -1.48 -1.02
N TYR A 67 7.30 -2.69 -0.57
CA TYR A 67 6.33 -2.90 0.51
C TYR A 67 6.87 -2.36 1.83
N LEU A 68 8.17 -2.57 2.10
CA LEU A 68 8.84 -2.06 3.30
C LEU A 68 8.91 -0.53 3.30
N PHE A 69 9.18 0.07 2.14
CA PHE A 69 9.17 1.51 1.96
C PHE A 69 7.80 2.11 2.33
N TYR A 70 6.70 1.55 1.79
CA TYR A 70 5.36 2.05 2.08
C TYR A 70 4.93 1.77 3.52
N ALA A 71 5.30 0.61 4.09
CA ALA A 71 5.07 0.30 5.49
C ALA A 71 5.74 1.32 6.40
N TYR A 72 7.04 1.57 6.19
CA TYR A 72 7.82 2.54 6.95
C TYR A 72 7.19 3.94 6.88
N HIS A 73 6.82 4.39 5.68
CA HIS A 73 6.21 5.71 5.50
C HIS A 73 4.87 5.83 6.24
N GLY A 74 4.00 4.82 6.15
CA GLY A 74 2.73 4.79 6.87
C GLY A 74 2.88 4.81 8.39
N ILE A 75 3.75 3.94 8.92
CA ILE A 75 4.03 3.85 10.36
C ILE A 75 4.61 5.16 10.90
N LYS A 76 5.56 5.76 10.16
CA LYS A 76 6.16 7.06 10.52
C LYS A 76 5.11 8.17 10.61
N ASN A 77 4.15 8.21 9.69
CA ASN A 77 3.07 9.21 9.70
C ASN A 77 2.10 9.03 10.88
N ASN A 78 2.05 7.84 11.47
CA ASN A 78 1.20 7.52 12.61
C ASN A 78 1.88 7.68 13.98
N ALA A 79 3.18 7.96 14.05
CA ALA A 79 3.97 7.94 15.29
C ALA A 79 3.41 8.78 16.46
N ASN A 80 2.71 9.88 16.15
CA ASN A 80 2.17 10.81 17.16
C ASN A 80 0.65 10.68 17.38
N ARG A 81 0.02 9.63 16.86
CA ARG A 81 -1.44 9.43 16.94
C ARG A 81 -1.81 8.52 18.11
N LYS A 82 -2.87 8.87 18.84
CA LYS A 82 -3.33 8.10 20.02
C LYS A 82 -3.76 6.66 19.68
N ASP A 83 -4.25 6.44 18.46
CA ASP A 83 -4.69 5.16 17.92
C ASP A 83 -3.65 4.51 16.97
N ALA A 84 -2.37 4.91 17.08
CA ALA A 84 -1.30 4.47 16.20
C ALA A 84 -1.18 2.95 16.09
N ILE A 85 -1.37 2.21 17.19
CA ILE A 85 -1.28 0.74 17.19
C ILE A 85 -2.25 0.13 16.17
N LEU A 86 -3.53 0.48 16.24
CA LEU A 86 -4.56 -0.07 15.36
C LEU A 86 -4.43 0.45 13.92
N ARG A 87 -3.97 1.70 13.74
CA ARG A 87 -3.67 2.25 12.42
C ARG A 87 -2.48 1.58 11.75
N ASN A 88 -1.52 1.11 12.54
CA ASN A 88 -0.28 0.51 12.03
C ASN A 88 -0.40 -0.97 11.66
N LEU A 89 -1.45 -1.68 12.10
CA LEU A 89 -1.62 -3.11 11.79
C LEU A 89 -1.59 -3.43 10.27
N PRO A 90 -2.31 -2.70 9.40
CA PRO A 90 -2.20 -2.95 7.96
C PRO A 90 -0.82 -2.66 7.37
N TYR A 91 -0.10 -1.64 7.88
CA TYR A 91 1.26 -1.34 7.42
C TYR A 91 2.26 -2.39 7.86
N LEU A 92 2.12 -2.92 9.08
CA LEU A 92 2.87 -4.09 9.53
C LEU A 92 2.52 -5.32 8.66
N GLY A 93 1.26 -5.47 8.28
CA GLY A 93 0.81 -6.51 7.36
C GLY A 93 1.57 -6.48 6.02
N ILE A 94 1.62 -5.33 5.34
CA ILE A 94 2.39 -5.23 4.08
C ILE A 94 3.91 -5.31 4.30
N ALA A 95 4.43 -4.92 5.47
CA ALA A 95 5.84 -5.17 5.80
C ALA A 95 6.13 -6.68 5.86
N CYS A 96 5.24 -7.46 6.47
CA CYS A 96 5.32 -8.92 6.49
C CYS A 96 5.25 -9.50 5.07
N VAL A 97 4.42 -8.95 4.18
CA VAL A 97 4.39 -9.34 2.75
C VAL A 97 5.74 -9.13 2.09
N GLY A 98 6.33 -7.93 2.23
CA GLY A 98 7.64 -7.65 1.62
C GLY A 98 8.76 -8.56 2.17
N ILE A 99 8.77 -8.84 3.47
CA ILE A 99 9.76 -9.75 4.07
C ILE A 99 9.52 -11.18 3.61
N GLY A 100 8.28 -11.66 3.71
CA GLY A 100 7.90 -13.03 3.35
C GLY A 100 8.21 -13.34 1.89
N SER A 101 7.72 -12.49 0.98
CA SER A 101 7.98 -12.60 -0.45
C SER A 101 9.47 -12.48 -0.77
N GLY A 102 10.18 -11.50 -0.21
CA GLY A 102 11.63 -11.37 -0.42
C GLY A 102 12.42 -12.61 0.01
N VAL A 103 12.08 -13.21 1.15
CA VAL A 103 12.70 -14.45 1.64
C VAL A 103 12.34 -15.64 0.75
N PHE A 104 11.09 -15.71 0.28
CA PHE A 104 10.67 -16.74 -0.67
C PHE A 104 11.45 -16.65 -1.97
N HIS A 105 11.47 -15.51 -2.64
CA HIS A 105 12.22 -15.32 -3.90
C HIS A 105 13.74 -15.48 -3.74
N SER A 106 14.27 -15.31 -2.52
CA SER A 106 15.68 -15.58 -2.25
C SER A 106 16.01 -17.08 -2.20
N THR A 107 15.05 -17.92 -1.80
CA THR A 107 15.32 -19.32 -1.39
C THR A 107 14.58 -20.37 -2.21
N LEU A 108 13.39 -20.02 -2.75
CA LEU A 108 12.43 -20.88 -3.44
C LEU A 108 12.08 -22.15 -2.67
N LYS A 109 11.85 -22.02 -1.36
CA LYS A 109 11.43 -23.14 -0.51
C LYS A 109 9.94 -23.14 -0.24
N ASN A 110 9.37 -24.33 -0.11
CA ASN A 110 7.95 -24.49 0.24
C ASN A 110 7.58 -23.75 1.54
N TYR A 111 8.36 -23.89 2.61
CA TYR A 111 8.07 -23.21 3.88
C TYR A 111 8.20 -21.69 3.81
N THR A 112 9.07 -21.17 2.93
CA THR A 112 9.15 -19.72 2.68
C THR A 112 8.03 -19.23 1.78
N GLN A 113 7.59 -20.05 0.83
CA GLN A 113 6.42 -19.80 0.00
C GLN A 113 5.16 -19.69 0.87
N TRP A 114 4.96 -20.60 1.83
CA TRP A 114 3.86 -20.49 2.80
C TRP A 114 3.92 -19.17 3.57
N GLY A 115 5.13 -18.72 3.93
CA GLY A 115 5.33 -17.42 4.56
C GLY A 115 4.84 -16.26 3.70
N ASP A 116 5.18 -16.26 2.42
CA ASP A 116 4.69 -15.27 1.45
C ASP A 116 3.16 -15.34 1.29
N ASP A 117 2.62 -16.50 0.91
CA ASP A 117 1.20 -16.75 0.70
C ASP A 117 0.36 -16.28 1.91
N LEU A 118 0.72 -16.73 3.12
CA LEU A 118 -0.05 -16.43 4.32
C LEU A 118 0.08 -14.97 4.76
N SER A 119 1.23 -14.34 4.50
CA SER A 119 1.42 -12.93 4.83
C SER A 119 0.44 -12.02 4.06
N MET A 120 0.14 -12.34 2.80
CA MET A 120 -0.85 -11.61 1.99
C MET A 120 -2.26 -11.72 2.57
N LEU A 121 -2.65 -12.92 3.00
CA LEU A 121 -3.96 -13.16 3.63
C LEU A 121 -4.06 -12.43 4.97
N VAL A 122 -3.06 -12.54 5.82
CA VAL A 122 -3.02 -11.85 7.12
C VAL A 122 -3.06 -10.33 6.94
N ALA A 123 -2.26 -9.78 6.02
CA ALA A 123 -2.28 -8.35 5.72
C ALA A 123 -3.69 -7.89 5.31
N THR A 124 -4.34 -8.63 4.41
CA THR A 124 -5.71 -8.32 3.97
C THR A 124 -6.73 -8.46 5.11
N ALA A 125 -6.57 -9.46 5.97
CA ALA A 125 -7.43 -9.66 7.15
C ALA A 125 -7.35 -8.47 8.11
N THR A 126 -6.17 -7.86 8.30
CA THR A 126 -6.06 -6.64 9.13
C THR A 126 -6.82 -5.45 8.53
N VAL A 127 -6.82 -5.31 7.20
CA VAL A 127 -7.60 -4.27 6.50
C VAL A 127 -9.10 -4.53 6.64
N ILE A 128 -9.55 -5.77 6.44
CA ILE A 128 -10.94 -6.19 6.67
C ILE A 128 -11.33 -5.87 8.10
N HIS A 129 -10.52 -6.29 9.07
CA HIS A 129 -10.78 -6.01 10.47
C HIS A 129 -11.00 -4.52 10.72
N ARG A 130 -10.08 -3.67 10.26
CA ARG A 130 -10.17 -2.22 10.45
C ARG A 130 -11.43 -1.60 9.84
N VAL A 131 -11.76 -1.94 8.59
CA VAL A 131 -12.90 -1.32 7.88
C VAL A 131 -14.27 -1.79 8.41
N PHE A 132 -14.33 -2.94 9.09
CA PHE A 132 -15.55 -3.43 9.72
C PHE A 132 -15.74 -2.95 11.17
N THR A 133 -14.67 -2.56 11.89
CA THR A 133 -14.73 -2.29 13.34
C THR A 133 -14.53 -0.82 13.74
N TYR A 134 -14.16 0.09 12.82
CA TYR A 134 -13.75 1.46 13.17
C TYR A 134 -14.75 2.31 13.97
N ASP A 135 -16.05 2.02 13.90
CA ASP A 135 -17.12 2.72 14.62
C ASP A 135 -17.98 1.78 15.48
N LYS A 136 -17.40 0.64 15.88
CA LYS A 136 -18.10 -0.41 16.63
C LYS A 136 -17.65 -0.48 18.08
N SER A 137 -18.45 -1.17 18.89
CA SER A 137 -18.12 -1.41 20.29
C SER A 137 -16.85 -2.27 20.42
N LEU A 138 -16.18 -2.18 21.57
CA LEU A 138 -15.02 -3.02 21.87
C LEU A 138 -15.35 -4.50 21.75
N ASN A 139 -16.51 -4.93 22.26
CA ASN A 139 -16.96 -6.33 22.18
C ASN A 139 -17.09 -6.80 20.73
N TYR A 140 -17.71 -6.01 19.86
CA TYR A 140 -17.81 -6.35 18.43
C TYR A 140 -16.43 -6.44 17.79
N THR A 141 -15.55 -5.49 18.10
CA THR A 141 -14.18 -5.44 17.58
C THR A 141 -13.41 -6.70 17.98
N VAL A 142 -13.42 -7.07 19.27
CA VAL A 142 -12.73 -8.26 19.77
C VAL A 142 -13.29 -9.54 19.14
N ILE A 143 -14.62 -9.70 19.11
CA ILE A 143 -15.27 -10.88 18.51
C ILE A 143 -14.89 -10.99 17.03
N HIS A 144 -14.99 -9.91 16.26
CA HIS A 144 -14.62 -9.90 14.84
C HIS A 144 -13.14 -10.25 14.63
N GLY A 145 -12.26 -9.75 15.49
CA GLY A 145 -10.83 -10.09 15.48
C GLY A 145 -10.57 -11.57 15.76
N LEU A 146 -11.20 -12.13 16.79
CA LEU A 146 -11.10 -13.56 17.12
C LEU A 146 -11.67 -14.44 16.00
N THR A 147 -12.81 -14.08 15.42
CA THR A 147 -13.38 -14.83 14.29
C THR A 147 -12.46 -14.84 13.09
N LEU A 148 -11.90 -13.68 12.69
CA LEU A 148 -10.94 -13.61 11.60
C LEU A 148 -9.66 -14.39 11.91
N PHE A 149 -9.12 -14.25 13.12
CA PHE A 149 -7.92 -14.97 13.53
C PHE A 149 -8.11 -16.50 13.47
N SER A 150 -9.22 -17.01 14.00
CA SER A 150 -9.54 -18.44 13.94
C SER A 150 -9.72 -18.93 12.51
N ALA A 151 -10.41 -18.17 11.65
CA ALA A 151 -10.58 -18.51 10.25
C ALA A 151 -9.25 -18.53 9.47
N MET A 152 -8.41 -17.51 9.66
CA MET A 152 -7.09 -17.44 9.03
C MET A 152 -6.16 -18.54 9.53
N THR A 153 -6.22 -18.88 10.82
CA THR A 153 -5.41 -19.98 11.39
C THR A 153 -5.84 -21.32 10.80
N ALA A 154 -7.14 -21.60 10.73
CA ALA A 154 -7.65 -22.83 10.13
C ALA A 154 -7.24 -22.94 8.65
N PHE A 155 -7.39 -21.86 7.88
CA PHE A 155 -6.95 -21.83 6.49
C PHE A 155 -5.42 -22.01 6.37
N SER A 156 -4.64 -21.36 7.23
CA SER A 156 -3.18 -21.47 7.22
C SER A 156 -2.69 -22.89 7.47
N ILE A 157 -3.28 -23.58 8.46
CA ILE A 157 -2.96 -24.99 8.73
C ILE A 157 -3.29 -25.84 7.52
N TRP A 158 -4.47 -25.66 6.92
CA TRP A 158 -4.88 -26.40 5.73
C TRP A 158 -3.95 -26.13 4.53
N HIS A 159 -3.58 -24.87 4.29
CA HIS A 159 -2.65 -24.44 3.23
C HIS A 159 -1.28 -25.11 3.38
N CYS A 160 -0.69 -25.07 4.57
CA CYS A 160 0.61 -25.69 4.82
C CYS A 160 0.59 -27.23 4.74
N VAL A 161 -0.54 -27.86 5.06
CA VAL A 161 -0.69 -29.33 4.98
C VAL A 161 -0.91 -29.80 3.55
N THR A 162 -1.69 -29.05 2.77
CA THR A 162 -2.04 -29.43 1.38
C THR A 162 -1.02 -28.96 0.37
N ASP A 163 -0.21 -27.95 0.69
CA ASP A 163 0.80 -27.35 -0.18
C ASP A 163 0.23 -26.98 -1.56
N GLU A 164 -0.95 -26.37 -1.58
CA GLU A 164 -1.69 -26.02 -2.80
C GLU A 164 -1.87 -24.51 -2.94
N LEU A 165 -1.90 -23.97 -4.16
CA LEU A 165 -1.94 -22.51 -4.40
C LEU A 165 -3.30 -21.98 -4.90
N PHE A 166 -4.21 -22.87 -5.29
CA PHE A 166 -5.47 -22.50 -5.90
C PHE A 166 -6.43 -21.88 -4.88
N MET A 167 -6.68 -22.52 -3.74
CA MET A 167 -7.59 -21.95 -2.75
C MET A 167 -6.98 -20.73 -2.06
N HIS A 168 -5.65 -20.65 -1.91
CA HIS A 168 -5.00 -19.41 -1.50
C HIS A 168 -5.44 -18.24 -2.39
N SER A 169 -5.31 -18.41 -3.72
CA SER A 169 -5.69 -17.40 -4.71
C SER A 169 -7.18 -17.05 -4.66
N VAL A 170 -8.05 -18.05 -4.49
CA VAL A 170 -9.50 -17.86 -4.35
C VAL A 170 -9.83 -17.07 -3.10
N VAL A 171 -9.29 -17.46 -1.94
CA VAL A 171 -9.53 -16.77 -0.66
C VAL A 171 -9.03 -15.34 -0.72
N PHE A 172 -7.82 -15.12 -1.24
CA PHE A 172 -7.28 -13.78 -1.44
C PHE A 172 -8.21 -12.92 -2.32
N GLY A 173 -8.65 -13.44 -3.47
CA GLY A 173 -9.59 -12.76 -4.36
C GLY A 173 -10.92 -12.38 -3.68
N VAL A 174 -11.50 -13.30 -2.90
CA VAL A 174 -12.72 -13.06 -2.11
C VAL A 174 -12.49 -11.95 -1.08
N MET A 175 -11.37 -11.98 -0.36
CA MET A 175 -11.02 -10.95 0.63
C MET A 175 -10.88 -9.57 -0.02
N ILE A 176 -10.25 -9.47 -1.18
CA ILE A 176 -10.14 -8.22 -1.95
C ILE A 176 -11.52 -7.69 -2.35
N VAL A 177 -12.44 -8.56 -2.78
CA VAL A 177 -13.83 -8.18 -3.10
C VAL A 177 -14.57 -7.64 -1.86
N ILE A 178 -14.42 -8.30 -0.70
CA ILE A 178 -14.99 -7.86 0.58
C ILE A 178 -14.47 -6.48 0.96
N VAL A 179 -13.15 -6.27 0.94
CA VAL A 179 -12.52 -4.96 1.22
C VAL A 179 -13.06 -3.91 0.27
N ARG A 180 -13.13 -4.18 -1.03
CA ARG A 180 -13.65 -3.26 -2.04
C ARG A 180 -15.11 -2.87 -1.76
N GLN A 181 -15.98 -3.84 -1.53
CA GLN A 181 -17.41 -3.60 -1.28
C GLN A 181 -17.61 -2.76 -0.01
N LYS A 182 -16.94 -3.15 1.08
CA LYS A 182 -17.04 -2.44 2.35
C LYS A 182 -16.47 -1.03 2.26
N THR A 183 -15.32 -0.85 1.63
CA THR A 183 -14.70 0.47 1.42
C THR A 183 -15.62 1.40 0.63
N ARG A 184 -16.25 0.90 -0.45
CA ARG A 184 -17.25 1.67 -1.23
C ARG A 184 -18.44 2.09 -0.37
N SER A 185 -18.92 1.21 0.50
CA SER A 185 -20.01 1.52 1.44
C SER A 185 -19.60 2.63 2.42
N VAL A 186 -18.40 2.54 3.00
CA VAL A 186 -17.88 3.56 3.92
C VAL A 186 -17.69 4.91 3.21
N ILE A 187 -17.16 4.94 1.98
CA ILE A 187 -17.04 6.17 1.18
C ILE A 187 -18.42 6.85 1.03
N LYS A 188 -19.46 6.08 0.68
CA LYS A 188 -20.82 6.61 0.48
C LYS A 188 -21.39 7.24 1.76
N VAL A 189 -21.07 6.69 2.92
CA VAL A 189 -21.61 7.15 4.21
C VAL A 189 -20.81 8.30 4.79
N ARG A 190 -19.48 8.30 4.64
CA ARG A 190 -18.56 9.20 5.34
C ARG A 190 -18.08 10.39 4.52
N VAL A 191 -18.22 10.36 3.20
CA VAL A 191 -17.73 11.43 2.31
C VAL A 191 -18.88 12.04 1.54
N THR A 192 -19.42 13.15 2.06
CA THR A 192 -20.58 13.85 1.50
C THR A 192 -20.21 15.01 0.60
N ASP A 193 -19.08 15.69 0.86
CA ASP A 193 -18.59 16.79 0.03
C ASP A 193 -18.22 16.27 -1.38
N PRO A 194 -18.84 16.79 -2.46
CA PRO A 194 -18.55 16.37 -3.83
C PRO A 194 -17.09 16.54 -4.25
N ALA A 195 -16.40 17.58 -3.77
CA ALA A 195 -15.00 17.84 -4.10
C ALA A 195 -14.09 16.77 -3.48
N VAL A 196 -14.28 16.49 -2.18
CA VAL A 196 -13.52 15.46 -1.46
C VAL A 196 -13.86 14.06 -2.00
N LEU A 197 -15.12 13.80 -2.32
CA LEU A 197 -15.57 12.54 -2.90
C LEU A 197 -14.89 12.25 -4.24
N LYS A 198 -14.68 13.27 -5.07
CA LYS A 198 -13.95 13.13 -6.34
C LYS A 198 -12.52 12.66 -6.10
N ASP A 199 -11.81 13.29 -5.16
CA ASP A 199 -10.42 12.95 -4.86
C ASP A 199 -10.28 11.56 -4.24
N VAL A 200 -11.18 11.21 -3.31
CA VAL A 200 -11.26 9.87 -2.69
C VAL A 200 -11.54 8.79 -3.73
N ARG A 201 -12.47 9.04 -4.67
CA ARG A 201 -12.77 8.09 -5.76
C ARG A 201 -11.60 7.96 -6.72
N LEU A 202 -10.93 9.05 -7.04
CA LEU A 202 -9.75 9.04 -7.90
C LEU A 202 -8.64 8.18 -7.28
N LEU A 203 -8.39 8.35 -5.98
CA LEU A 203 -7.43 7.54 -5.23
C LEU A 203 -7.81 6.05 -5.26
N ALA A 204 -9.07 5.72 -5.01
CA ALA A 204 -9.56 4.34 -5.08
C ALA A 204 -9.43 3.73 -6.49
N VAL A 205 -9.66 4.52 -7.54
CA VAL A 205 -9.49 4.09 -8.94
C VAL A 205 -8.02 3.86 -9.25
N PHE A 206 -7.12 4.74 -8.85
CA PHE A 206 -5.68 4.53 -9.04
C PHE A 206 -5.19 3.27 -8.33
N GLY A 207 -5.58 3.06 -7.07
CA GLY A 207 -5.25 1.82 -6.34
C GLY A 207 -5.72 0.56 -7.08
N ALA A 208 -6.96 0.58 -7.61
CA ALA A 208 -7.50 -0.53 -8.40
C ALA A 208 -6.76 -0.74 -9.73
N ILE A 209 -6.39 0.35 -10.43
CA ILE A 209 -5.63 0.27 -11.69
C ILE A 209 -4.25 -0.33 -11.45
N PHE A 210 -3.51 0.12 -10.42
CA PHE A 210 -2.20 -0.44 -10.10
C PHE A 210 -2.29 -1.93 -9.78
N PHE A 211 -3.25 -2.33 -8.95
CA PHE A 211 -3.44 -3.73 -8.60
C PHE A 211 -3.81 -4.60 -9.81
N ALA A 212 -4.75 -4.14 -10.65
CA ALA A 212 -5.17 -4.85 -11.85
C ALA A 212 -4.06 -4.93 -12.92
N SER A 213 -3.26 -3.86 -13.06
CA SER A 213 -2.13 -3.82 -14.00
C SER A 213 -1.03 -4.77 -13.55
N GLY A 214 -0.75 -4.82 -12.24
CA GLY A 214 0.11 -5.84 -11.67
C GLY A 214 -0.39 -7.22 -12.04
N PHE A 215 -1.66 -7.52 -11.78
CA PHE A 215 -2.22 -8.86 -12.00
C PHE A 215 -2.14 -9.27 -13.47
N ALA A 216 -2.38 -8.33 -14.38
CA ALA A 216 -2.21 -8.56 -15.81
C ALA A 216 -0.76 -8.92 -16.16
N ILE A 217 0.21 -8.14 -15.67
CA ILE A 217 1.64 -8.36 -15.94
C ILE A 217 2.14 -9.68 -15.33
N TRP A 218 1.67 -10.03 -14.13
CA TRP A 218 1.93 -11.33 -13.51
C TRP A 218 1.44 -12.51 -14.37
N ASN A 219 0.25 -12.42 -14.96
CA ASN A 219 -0.23 -13.46 -15.88
C ASN A 219 0.62 -13.53 -17.16
N VAL A 220 1.07 -12.38 -17.68
CA VAL A 220 1.96 -12.35 -18.87
C VAL A 220 3.30 -13.01 -18.56
N ASP A 221 3.88 -12.78 -17.38
CA ASP A 221 5.10 -13.43 -16.91
C ASP A 221 4.97 -14.96 -17.04
N ILE A 222 3.93 -15.52 -16.41
CA ILE A 222 3.66 -16.96 -16.38
C ILE A 222 3.43 -17.52 -17.79
N MET A 223 2.63 -16.85 -18.62
CA MET A 223 2.25 -17.38 -19.93
C MET A 223 3.38 -17.28 -20.97
N MET A 224 4.27 -16.29 -20.86
CA MET A 224 5.28 -15.98 -21.88
C MET A 224 6.71 -16.27 -21.41
N CYS A 225 6.87 -17.05 -20.34
CA CYS A 225 8.13 -17.35 -19.67
C CYS A 225 9.30 -17.64 -20.61
N ASN A 226 9.18 -18.65 -21.48
CA ASN A 226 10.25 -19.05 -22.39
C ASN A 226 10.66 -17.92 -23.35
N THR A 227 9.69 -17.10 -23.79
CA THR A 227 9.93 -15.97 -24.69
C THR A 227 10.64 -14.84 -23.95
N LEU A 228 10.16 -14.51 -22.75
CA LEU A 228 10.75 -13.49 -21.89
C LEU A 228 12.20 -13.85 -21.55
N THR A 229 12.47 -15.09 -21.14
CA THR A 229 13.82 -15.56 -20.80
C THR A 229 14.78 -15.46 -22.00
N ALA A 230 14.35 -15.85 -23.20
CA ALA A 230 15.15 -15.70 -24.41
C ALA A 230 15.48 -14.22 -24.72
N TRP A 231 14.49 -13.33 -24.57
CA TRP A 231 14.70 -11.88 -24.75
C TRP A 231 15.64 -11.31 -23.69
N LYS A 232 15.50 -11.71 -22.42
CA LYS A 232 16.38 -11.29 -21.33
C LYS A 232 17.83 -11.66 -21.62
N ARG A 233 18.10 -12.89 -22.04
CA ARG A 233 19.45 -13.35 -22.41
C ARG A 233 20.02 -12.60 -23.63
N THR A 234 19.18 -12.23 -24.59
CA THR A 234 19.59 -11.44 -25.77
C THR A 234 19.92 -9.99 -25.41
N ILE A 235 19.11 -9.37 -24.57
CA ILE A 235 19.26 -7.97 -24.15
C ILE A 235 20.47 -7.81 -23.22
N GLY A 236 20.67 -8.74 -22.29
CA GLY A 236 21.72 -8.71 -21.28
C GLY A 236 21.43 -7.78 -20.09
N LEU A 237 22.26 -7.92 -19.06
CA LEU A 237 22.18 -7.15 -17.81
C LEU A 237 22.74 -5.74 -18.00
N PRO A 238 22.24 -4.72 -17.28
CA PRO A 238 21.08 -4.74 -16.39
C PRO A 238 19.75 -4.48 -17.13
N TRP A 239 19.80 -4.22 -18.44
CA TRP A 239 18.63 -3.78 -19.20
C TRP A 239 17.50 -4.82 -19.26
N SER A 240 17.85 -6.11 -19.18
CA SER A 240 16.89 -7.21 -19.09
C SER A 240 15.98 -7.13 -17.85
N PHE A 241 16.36 -6.42 -16.78
CA PHE A 241 15.55 -6.27 -15.57
C PHE A 241 14.17 -5.66 -15.84
N VAL A 242 14.02 -4.89 -16.91
CA VAL A 242 12.71 -4.34 -17.30
C VAL A 242 11.72 -5.43 -17.74
N LEU A 243 12.22 -6.60 -18.13
CA LEU A 243 11.42 -7.77 -18.52
C LEU A 243 11.16 -8.73 -17.35
N GLU A 244 11.65 -8.45 -16.14
CA GLU A 244 11.29 -9.20 -14.94
C GLU A 244 9.88 -8.79 -14.49
N LEU A 245 8.89 -9.30 -15.21
CA LEU A 245 7.48 -8.90 -15.11
C LEU A 245 6.90 -9.25 -13.74
N HIS A 246 7.29 -10.36 -13.14
CA HIS A 246 6.95 -10.66 -11.76
C HIS A 246 7.52 -9.62 -10.77
N GLY A 247 8.70 -9.08 -11.04
CA GLY A 247 9.26 -7.98 -10.26
C GLY A 247 8.40 -6.70 -10.34
N TRP A 248 7.86 -6.39 -11.52
CA TRP A 248 6.90 -5.29 -11.69
C TRP A 248 5.57 -5.54 -10.98
N TRP A 249 5.13 -6.80 -10.87
CA TRP A 249 3.97 -7.16 -10.07
C TRP A 249 4.14 -6.66 -8.63
N HIS A 250 5.28 -6.93 -7.96
CA HIS A 250 5.55 -6.45 -6.60
C HIS A 250 5.46 -4.93 -6.47
N ILE A 251 6.04 -4.19 -7.42
CA ILE A 251 6.01 -2.72 -7.41
C ILE A 251 4.58 -2.20 -7.53
N LEU A 252 3.81 -2.74 -8.46
CA LEU A 252 2.45 -2.30 -8.76
C LEU A 252 1.47 -2.68 -7.65
N THR A 253 1.52 -3.90 -7.13
CA THR A 253 0.67 -4.32 -6.01
C THR A 253 1.09 -3.66 -4.71
N GLY A 254 2.37 -3.42 -4.46
CA GLY A 254 2.83 -2.64 -3.31
C GLY A 254 2.28 -1.22 -3.30
N LEU A 255 2.31 -0.54 -4.44
CA LEU A 255 1.69 0.77 -4.61
C LEU A 255 0.16 0.71 -4.45
N GLY A 256 -0.50 -0.26 -5.08
CA GLY A 256 -1.94 -0.47 -4.96
C GLY A 256 -2.38 -0.74 -3.52
N ALA A 257 -1.70 -1.64 -2.81
CA ALA A 257 -1.94 -1.99 -1.42
C ALA A 257 -1.74 -0.79 -0.49
N TYR A 258 -0.65 -0.03 -0.68
CA TYR A 258 -0.42 1.21 0.07
C TYR A 258 -1.57 2.21 -0.12
N ILE A 259 -2.00 2.43 -1.37
CA ILE A 259 -3.13 3.32 -1.67
C ILE A 259 -4.40 2.86 -0.94
N PHE A 260 -4.72 1.57 -0.99
CA PHE A 260 -5.89 1.02 -0.32
C PHE A 260 -5.80 1.16 1.21
N ILE A 261 -4.64 0.87 1.80
CA ILE A 261 -4.43 0.99 3.25
C ILE A 261 -4.56 2.45 3.68
N ALA A 262 -3.90 3.38 2.98
CA ALA A 262 -3.98 4.81 3.30
C ALA A 262 -5.40 5.35 3.13
N LEU A 263 -6.14 4.86 2.12
CA LEU A 263 -7.55 5.18 1.93
C LEU A 263 -8.42 4.66 3.07
N VAL A 264 -8.24 3.40 3.50
CA VAL A 264 -8.98 2.83 4.63
C VAL A 264 -8.62 3.56 5.92
N GLU A 265 -7.36 3.89 6.16
CA GLU A 265 -6.94 4.70 7.31
C GLU A 265 -7.67 6.04 7.33
N TYR A 266 -7.69 6.76 6.20
CA TYR A 266 -8.41 8.03 6.07
C TYR A 266 -9.91 7.87 6.36
N LEU A 267 -10.58 6.90 5.72
CA LEU A 267 -12.02 6.68 5.87
C LEU A 267 -12.44 6.25 7.28
N THR A 268 -11.54 5.58 7.99
CA THR A 268 -11.74 5.10 9.36
C THR A 268 -11.17 6.06 10.41
N SER A 269 -10.81 7.28 10.01
CA SER A 269 -10.35 8.33 10.90
C SER A 269 -11.46 9.36 11.17
N GLU A 270 -11.21 10.22 12.17
CA GLU A 270 -12.01 11.42 12.43
C GLU A 270 -11.92 12.44 11.29
N GLU A 271 -10.88 12.35 10.45
CA GLU A 271 -10.63 13.24 9.30
C GLU A 271 -11.45 12.82 8.06
N ALA A 272 -12.21 11.73 8.12
CA ALA A 272 -13.02 11.27 6.99
C ALA A 272 -14.02 12.34 6.55
N GLY A 273 -14.02 12.66 5.26
CA GLY A 273 -14.84 13.73 4.66
C GLY A 273 -14.13 15.09 4.58
N GLN A 274 -12.97 15.26 5.23
CA GLN A 274 -12.13 16.46 5.07
C GLN A 274 -11.24 16.37 3.83
N PRO A 275 -10.78 17.49 3.26
CA PRO A 275 -9.85 17.48 2.13
C PRO A 275 -8.62 16.61 2.37
N LEU A 276 -8.21 15.85 1.36
CA LEU A 276 -7.03 14.98 1.44
C LEU A 276 -5.76 15.83 1.64
N GLY A 277 -5.10 15.65 2.79
CA GLY A 277 -3.84 16.33 3.09
C GLY A 277 -2.64 15.76 2.32
N SER A 278 -1.49 16.42 2.43
CA SER A 278 -0.23 16.02 1.77
C SER A 278 0.50 14.85 2.45
N ARG A 279 -0.23 13.88 3.00
CA ARG A 279 0.31 12.81 3.87
C ARG A 279 0.63 11.51 3.12
N PHE A 280 0.43 11.47 1.81
CA PHE A 280 0.67 10.28 1.00
C PHE A 280 2.12 10.21 0.52
N ALA A 281 2.68 9.01 0.51
CA ALA A 281 4.00 8.74 -0.04
C ALA A 281 4.02 9.04 -1.55
N TRP A 282 5.21 9.29 -2.09
CA TRP A 282 5.40 9.30 -3.54
C TRP A 282 5.12 7.91 -4.13
N PRO A 283 4.51 7.79 -5.33
CA PRO A 283 4.03 8.86 -6.22
C PRO A 283 2.60 9.36 -5.91
N VAL A 284 1.90 8.76 -4.95
CA VAL A 284 0.49 9.06 -4.64
C VAL A 284 0.28 10.53 -4.29
N GLY A 285 1.14 11.12 -3.47
CA GLY A 285 1.07 12.55 -3.13
C GLY A 285 1.14 13.47 -4.35
N TYR A 286 1.92 13.10 -5.37
CA TYR A 286 2.03 13.84 -6.62
C TYR A 286 0.77 13.72 -7.49
N LEU A 287 0.18 12.52 -7.59
CA LEU A 287 -1.05 12.26 -8.33
C LEU A 287 -2.26 13.07 -7.79
N ILE A 288 -2.34 13.21 -6.47
CA ILE A 288 -3.38 14.02 -5.82
C ILE A 288 -3.13 15.53 -6.04
N SER A 289 -1.90 16.00 -5.84
CA SER A 289 -1.55 17.43 -6.00
C SER A 289 -1.74 17.94 -7.44
N SER A 290 -1.38 17.13 -8.44
CA SER A 290 -1.58 17.47 -9.85
C SER A 290 -3.06 17.52 -10.26
N SER A 291 -3.89 16.64 -9.69
CA SER A 291 -5.33 16.62 -9.93
C SER A 291 -6.05 17.83 -9.32
N GLY A 292 -5.61 18.31 -8.15
CA GLY A 292 -6.14 19.53 -7.51
C GLY A 292 -5.84 20.82 -8.28
N LYS A 293 -4.66 20.93 -8.93
CA LYS A 293 -4.29 22.10 -9.75
C LYS A 293 -5.18 22.26 -10.99
N SER A 294 -5.69 21.16 -11.55
CA SER A 294 -6.64 21.22 -12.67
C SER A 294 -7.97 21.86 -12.27
N SER A 295 -8.41 21.69 -11.00
CA SER A 295 -9.65 22.26 -10.49
C SER A 295 -9.56 23.76 -10.17
N SER A 296 -8.40 24.26 -9.73
CA SER A 296 -8.23 25.68 -9.40
C SER A 296 -8.05 26.59 -10.63
N SER A 297 -7.74 26.05 -11.81
CA SER A 297 -7.58 26.86 -13.03
C SER A 297 -8.91 27.37 -13.63
N LYS A 298 -10.07 26.94 -13.10
CA LYS A 298 -11.40 27.36 -13.59
C LYS A 298 -12.09 28.43 -12.73
N ILE A 299 -11.43 28.95 -11.69
CA ILE A 299 -11.94 30.09 -10.92
C ILE A 299 -10.98 31.28 -11.13
N ASN A 300 -11.05 31.91 -12.31
CA ASN A 300 -10.43 33.20 -12.55
C ASN A 300 -11.51 34.26 -12.76
N HIS A 301 -11.68 35.09 -11.72
CA HIS A 301 -12.10 36.48 -11.68
C HIS A 301 -13.05 37.00 -12.78
N LYS A 302 -14.34 37.12 -12.41
CA LYS A 302 -15.16 38.28 -12.79
C LYS A 302 -15.62 39.00 -11.51
N HIS A 303 -14.76 39.85 -10.97
CA HIS A 303 -15.21 40.97 -10.14
C HIS A 303 -14.92 42.26 -10.88
N ALA A 304 -15.94 42.77 -11.57
CA ALA A 304 -16.02 44.18 -11.91
C ALA A 304 -16.38 44.93 -10.62
N GLY A 305 -15.45 45.73 -10.12
CA GLY A 305 -15.69 46.61 -8.98
C GLY A 305 -16.55 47.80 -9.37
N ILE A 306 -17.43 48.22 -8.45
CA ILE A 306 -17.92 49.60 -8.40
C ILE A 306 -17.64 50.12 -6.99
N ASN A 307 -16.92 51.24 -7.01
CA ASN A 307 -16.29 51.98 -5.92
C ASN A 307 -17.30 53.01 -5.38
N THR A 308 -17.56 53.05 -4.08
CA THR A 308 -18.17 54.23 -3.45
C THR A 308 -17.57 54.47 -2.07
N ASN A 309 -16.47 55.22 -2.03
CA ASN A 309 -16.03 55.96 -0.84
C ASN A 309 -15.60 57.36 -1.29
N LYS A 310 -16.57 58.27 -1.33
CA LYS A 310 -16.35 59.72 -1.22
C LYS A 310 -17.54 60.30 -0.48
N ALA A 311 -17.24 60.90 0.67
CA ALA A 311 -17.97 61.93 1.42
C ALA A 311 -18.17 61.54 2.89
N PHE A 312 -17.19 61.89 3.71
CA PHE A 312 -17.47 62.29 5.09
C PHE A 312 -16.51 63.43 5.44
N GLU A 313 -16.98 64.66 5.18
CA GLU A 313 -16.45 65.83 5.84
C GLU A 313 -17.63 66.70 6.28
N LYS A 314 -17.56 67.14 7.54
CA LYS A 314 -18.31 68.26 8.16
C LYS A 314 -19.79 68.02 8.50
N VAL A 315 -20.10 68.03 9.80
CA VAL A 315 -20.73 69.16 10.53
C VAL A 315 -21.36 68.69 11.87
N LYS A 316 -20.90 69.30 12.98
CA LYS A 316 -21.55 69.65 14.28
C LYS A 316 -22.31 68.54 15.04
N GLY A 317 -22.25 68.40 16.36
CA GLY A 317 -21.79 69.25 17.46
C GLY A 317 -22.58 68.88 18.72
N SER A 318 -22.06 69.23 19.92
CA SER A 318 -22.75 69.17 21.23
C SER A 318 -23.02 67.73 21.75
N SER A 319 -22.86 67.32 23.01
CA SER A 319 -22.62 67.99 24.29
C SER A 319 -22.39 66.90 25.35
N SER A 320 -21.47 67.18 26.28
CA SER A 320 -21.55 66.91 27.73
C SER A 320 -21.59 65.46 28.30
N VAL A 321 -20.53 65.16 29.08
CA VAL A 321 -20.56 64.94 30.56
C VAL A 321 -20.50 63.51 31.16
N LYS A 322 -19.52 63.37 32.10
CA LYS A 322 -19.32 62.46 33.29
C LYS A 322 -18.79 61.03 33.06
N HIS A 323 -17.59 60.69 33.57
CA HIS A 323 -17.22 60.17 34.94
C HIS A 323 -17.91 58.85 35.29
N ALA A 324 -17.33 57.78 35.86
CA ALA A 324 -16.10 57.50 36.62
C ALA A 324 -15.85 55.96 36.60
N SER A 325 -14.60 55.47 36.59
CA SER A 325 -13.88 54.78 37.69
C SER A 325 -14.63 53.70 38.51
N GLY A 326 -14.02 52.52 38.66
CA GLY A 326 -14.38 51.55 39.70
C GLY A 326 -13.73 50.17 39.54
N SER A 327 -12.64 49.92 40.28
CA SER A 327 -11.97 48.64 40.48
C SER A 327 -12.75 47.69 41.41
N ASN A 328 -12.50 46.37 41.35
CA ASN A 328 -11.93 45.60 42.47
C ASN A 328 -11.89 44.07 42.24
N ASN A 329 -10.78 43.49 42.70
CA ASN A 329 -10.50 42.10 43.04
C ASN A 329 -11.60 41.43 43.89
N VAL A 330 -11.68 40.08 43.86
CA VAL A 330 -11.52 39.20 45.03
C VAL A 330 -11.04 37.81 44.58
N ALA A 331 -10.10 37.26 45.35
CA ALA A 331 -9.47 35.95 45.23
C ALA A 331 -10.11 34.88 46.15
N GLY A 332 -9.82 33.61 45.85
CA GLY A 332 -9.73 32.51 46.82
C GLY A 332 -11.00 31.66 47.00
N LEU A 333 -10.89 30.33 46.93
CA LEU A 333 -10.44 29.48 48.05
C LEU A 333 -10.68 27.97 47.79
N PHE A 334 -9.77 27.17 48.38
CA PHE A 334 -9.77 25.72 48.67
C PHE A 334 -9.68 24.72 47.49
N GLY A 335 -8.84 23.68 47.48
CA GLY A 335 -7.98 23.10 48.53
C GLY A 335 -8.25 21.59 48.74
N VAL A 336 -7.41 20.75 48.14
CA VAL A 336 -6.84 19.45 48.63
C VAL A 336 -7.79 18.31 49.07
N LYS A 337 -7.65 17.11 48.45
CA LYS A 337 -7.11 15.86 49.07
C LYS A 337 -7.32 14.60 48.23
N ASP A 338 -6.24 13.85 48.10
CA ASP A 338 -6.13 12.44 47.71
C ASP A 338 -6.96 11.50 48.60
N LEU A 339 -7.41 10.37 48.03
CA LEU A 339 -7.42 9.08 48.74
C LEU A 339 -7.46 7.88 47.78
N LYS A 340 -6.58 6.93 48.11
CA LYS A 340 -6.30 5.65 47.46
C LYS A 340 -7.35 4.57 47.81
N THR A 341 -7.30 3.50 47.00
CA THR A 341 -7.59 2.06 47.28
C THR A 341 -9.03 1.61 47.56
N ALA A 342 -9.54 0.78 46.65
CA ALA A 342 -9.99 -0.59 46.93
C ALA A 342 -9.70 -1.45 45.69
#